data_AF-A0A644UE40-F1
#
_entry.id   AF-A0A644UE40-F1
#
_cell.length_a   1.000
_cell.length_b   1.000
_cell.length_c   1.000
_cell.angle_alpha   90.00
_cell.angle_beta   90.00
_cell.angle_gamma   90.00
#
_symmetry.space_group_name_H-M   'P 1'
#
loop_
_entity.id
_entity.type
_entity.pdbx_description
1 polymer ?
#
loop_
_entity_poly.entity_id
_entity_poly.type
_entity_poly.pdbx_seq_one_letter_code
_entity_poly.pdbx_strand_id
1 'polypeptide(L)'
;MRINPKAFFFLPGILLLSCAVGLIAEQDVRIEAPLRPAVWAGMGAIVYRAGWVDKKGQGHEEKVAEGQSLTIRLERGYRQAILFQPVAPYDWCKPAGFLYPFDVEPGSDFVDAWWSATGKASFGSGYAAAVALALERAGYHPWNWPVEKLANPGLIKHRDPWTLPPWSAAERLIRGEFRLSLFPSAKTVFELPDEGPWWPESALCPPPLAEAEKAAASVMLSEGLHTFSNGKEFLCVKVEAGEIFVQRRAKGL
;
A
#
# COMPACT_ATOMS: atom_id res chain seq x y z
N MET A 1 -45.83 19.17 60.76
CA MET A 1 -45.96 19.22 59.28
C MET A 1 -45.58 17.85 58.76
N ARG A 2 -46.55 17.09 58.23
CA ARG A 2 -46.34 15.79 57.58
C ARG A 2 -45.89 16.04 56.14
N ILE A 3 -44.84 15.36 55.70
CA ILE A 3 -44.77 14.79 54.35
C ILE A 3 -44.29 13.34 54.53
N ASN A 4 -45.13 12.41 54.12
CA ASN A 4 -44.91 10.97 54.05
C ASN A 4 -44.83 10.60 52.54
N PRO A 5 -44.69 9.32 52.15
CA PRO A 5 -43.53 8.68 51.54
C PRO A 5 -43.70 8.41 50.02
N LYS A 6 -42.74 7.70 49.41
CA LYS A 6 -42.74 7.06 48.07
C LYS A 6 -42.03 7.81 46.92
N ALA A 7 -40.82 7.34 46.62
CA ALA A 7 -40.35 6.98 45.28
C ALA A 7 -39.11 6.08 45.51
N PHE A 8 -39.26 4.76 45.68
CA PHE A 8 -39.34 3.76 44.61
C PHE A 8 -38.27 3.97 43.51
N PHE A 9 -37.18 3.21 43.69
CA PHE A 9 -36.53 2.35 42.69
C PHE A 9 -36.04 2.92 41.34
N PHE A 10 -34.89 2.35 40.96
CA PHE A 10 -34.21 2.35 39.65
C PHE A 10 -33.33 3.56 39.32
N LEU A 11 -32.02 3.37 39.48
CA LEU A 11 -31.14 3.23 38.32
C LEU A 11 -29.80 2.56 38.71
N PRO A 12 -29.68 1.23 38.56
CA PRO A 12 -28.40 0.55 38.47
C PRO A 12 -27.80 0.83 37.08
N GLY A 13 -27.46 2.08 36.80
CA GLY A 13 -27.20 2.54 35.43
C GLY A 13 -25.86 3.23 35.19
N ILE A 14 -25.11 3.58 36.24
CA ILE A 14 -23.92 4.45 36.08
C ILE A 14 -22.60 3.72 36.40
N LEU A 15 -22.65 2.50 36.95
CA LEU A 15 -21.46 1.70 37.27
C LEU A 15 -21.07 0.65 36.21
N LEU A 16 -21.77 0.59 35.08
CA LEU A 16 -21.45 -0.33 33.97
C LEU A 16 -20.79 0.34 32.75
N LEU A 17 -20.62 1.66 32.74
CA LEU A 17 -19.99 2.36 31.60
C LEU A 17 -18.47 2.54 31.71
N SER A 18 -17.85 2.28 32.87
CA SER A 18 -16.40 2.46 33.05
C SER A 18 -15.58 1.18 32.93
N CYS A 19 -16.21 0.01 32.76
CA CYS A 19 -15.53 -1.25 32.41
C CYS A 19 -15.60 -1.61 30.90
N ALA A 20 -16.18 -0.76 30.07
CA ALA A 20 -16.11 -0.89 28.60
C ALA A 20 -14.85 -0.22 28.01
N VAL A 21 -13.90 0.15 28.86
CA VAL A 21 -12.57 0.64 28.48
C VAL A 21 -11.70 -0.58 28.15
N GLY A 22 -11.43 -0.80 26.87
CA GLY A 22 -10.31 -1.64 26.45
C GLY A 22 -10.58 -3.10 26.13
N LEU A 23 -11.84 -3.50 25.84
CA LEU A 23 -12.04 -4.71 25.06
C LEU A 23 -11.54 -4.42 23.64
N ILE A 24 -10.30 -4.83 23.44
CA ILE A 24 -9.71 -5.28 22.20
C ILE A 24 -10.71 -6.21 21.52
N ALA A 25 -11.69 -5.63 20.83
CA ALA A 25 -12.70 -6.34 20.09
C ALA A 25 -12.13 -6.59 18.70
N GLU A 26 -12.26 -7.82 18.24
CA GLU A 26 -12.06 -8.11 16.83
C GLU A 26 -13.16 -7.44 16.02
N GLN A 27 -12.79 -6.92 14.86
CA GLN A 27 -13.70 -6.33 13.89
C GLN A 27 -13.46 -6.97 12.53
N ASP A 28 -14.51 -7.08 11.73
CA ASP A 28 -14.41 -7.53 10.36
C ASP A 28 -14.00 -6.34 9.48
N VAL A 29 -12.84 -6.44 8.85
CA VAL A 29 -12.28 -5.43 7.96
C VAL A 29 -12.42 -5.94 6.53
N ARG A 30 -13.29 -5.29 5.76
CA ARG A 30 -13.51 -5.55 4.34
C ARG A 30 -12.62 -4.63 3.51
N ILE A 31 -11.66 -5.21 2.82
CA ILE A 31 -10.67 -4.50 2.02
C ILE A 31 -10.94 -4.77 0.54
N GLU A 32 -11.23 -3.73 -0.23
CA GLU A 32 -11.31 -3.82 -1.69
C GLU A 32 -9.90 -3.91 -2.29
N ALA A 33 -9.62 -4.96 -3.07
CA ALA A 33 -8.38 -5.09 -3.81
C ALA A 33 -8.31 -4.03 -4.92
N PRO A 34 -7.13 -3.44 -5.19
CA PRO A 34 -7.03 -2.32 -6.11
C PRO A 34 -7.34 -2.77 -7.54
N LEU A 35 -8.00 -1.89 -8.28
CA LEU A 35 -8.07 -1.99 -9.74
C LEU A 35 -6.69 -1.74 -10.34
N ARG A 36 -6.41 -2.36 -11.50
CA ARG A 36 -5.18 -2.09 -12.24
C ARG A 36 -5.05 -0.59 -12.58
N PRO A 37 -3.85 -0.01 -12.45
CA PRO A 37 -3.60 1.38 -12.82
C PRO A 37 -3.56 1.55 -14.34
N ALA A 38 -3.75 2.78 -14.82
CA ALA A 38 -3.72 3.10 -16.25
C ALA A 38 -2.39 2.73 -16.93
N VAL A 39 -1.26 2.83 -16.21
CA VAL A 39 0.07 2.46 -16.72
C VAL A 39 0.22 0.96 -16.99
N TRP A 40 -0.71 0.14 -16.50
CA TRP A 40 -0.82 -1.30 -16.73
C TRP A 40 -1.98 -1.65 -17.68
N ALA A 41 -2.51 -0.65 -18.40
CA ALA A 41 -3.53 -0.89 -19.42
C ALA A 41 -3.04 -1.92 -20.45
N GLY A 42 -3.91 -2.86 -20.81
CA GLY A 42 -3.59 -3.95 -21.73
C GLY A 42 -2.94 -5.18 -21.08
N MET A 43 -2.50 -5.11 -19.81
CA MET A 43 -2.20 -6.33 -19.04
C MET A 43 -3.48 -7.15 -18.86
N GLY A 44 -3.38 -8.47 -18.74
CA GLY A 44 -4.50 -9.35 -18.39
C GLY A 44 -5.01 -9.11 -16.96
N ALA A 45 -6.07 -9.81 -16.57
CA ALA A 45 -6.63 -9.69 -15.22
C ALA A 45 -5.58 -9.99 -14.14
N ILE A 46 -5.51 -9.14 -13.11
CA ILE A 46 -4.55 -9.29 -12.01
C ILE A 46 -5.24 -9.97 -10.83
N VAL A 47 -4.58 -10.99 -10.30
CA VAL A 47 -4.91 -11.60 -9.00
C VAL A 47 -3.81 -11.20 -8.02
N TYR A 48 -4.22 -10.82 -6.81
CA TYR A 48 -3.32 -10.45 -5.73
C TYR A 48 -3.31 -11.56 -4.68
N ARG A 49 -2.15 -11.80 -4.09
CA ARG A 49 -1.99 -12.53 -2.83
C ARG A 49 -1.89 -11.50 -1.71
N ALA A 50 -2.92 -11.44 -0.87
CA ALA A 50 -2.96 -10.63 0.33
C ALA A 50 -2.39 -11.43 1.49
N GLY A 51 -1.48 -10.84 2.28
CA GLY A 51 -0.89 -11.49 3.46
C GLY A 51 -1.03 -10.63 4.70
N TRP A 52 -1.43 -11.23 5.83
CA TRP A 52 -1.62 -10.54 7.11
C TRP A 52 -1.27 -11.46 8.29
N VAL A 53 -1.24 -10.89 9.50
CA VAL A 53 -0.94 -11.62 10.74
C VAL A 53 -2.12 -11.49 11.69
N ASP A 54 -2.58 -12.58 12.28
CA ASP A 54 -3.64 -12.51 13.29
C ASP A 54 -3.13 -12.11 14.68
N LYS A 55 -4.04 -11.96 15.64
CA LYS A 55 -3.70 -11.60 17.03
C LYS A 55 -2.77 -12.61 17.75
N LYS A 56 -2.67 -13.84 17.24
CA LYS A 56 -1.79 -14.88 17.79
C LYS A 56 -0.41 -14.85 17.13
N GLY A 57 -0.16 -13.92 16.21
CA GLY A 57 1.06 -13.86 15.44
C GLY A 57 1.10 -14.87 14.28
N GLN A 58 -0.03 -15.52 13.96
CA GLN A 58 -0.08 -16.48 12.86
C GLN A 58 -0.26 -15.74 11.53
N GLY A 59 0.63 -16.04 10.57
CA GLY A 59 0.52 -15.52 9.21
C GLY A 59 -0.59 -16.21 8.43
N HIS A 60 -1.37 -15.42 7.70
CA HIS A 60 -2.43 -15.86 6.80
C HIS A 60 -2.20 -15.26 5.42
N GLU A 61 -2.65 -15.96 4.39
CA GLU A 61 -2.66 -15.45 3.02
C GLU A 61 -3.91 -15.88 2.26
N GLU A 62 -4.39 -15.01 1.38
CA GLU A 62 -5.54 -15.29 0.52
C GLU A 62 -5.35 -14.66 -0.86
N LYS A 63 -5.92 -15.31 -1.89
CA LYS A 63 -5.95 -14.78 -3.26
C LYS A 63 -7.24 -14.01 -3.50
N VAL A 64 -7.12 -12.80 -4.02
CA VAL A 64 -8.24 -11.91 -4.32
C VAL A 64 -8.04 -11.26 -5.69
N ALA A 65 -9.07 -11.28 -6.53
CA ALA A 65 -9.01 -10.63 -7.83
C ALA A 65 -9.14 -9.10 -7.69
N GLU A 66 -8.63 -8.34 -8.67
CA GLU A 66 -8.83 -6.88 -8.72
C GLU A 66 -10.31 -6.50 -8.57
N GLY A 67 -10.59 -5.46 -7.76
CA GLY A 67 -11.96 -4.98 -7.48
C GLY A 67 -12.81 -5.89 -6.60
N GLN A 68 -12.36 -7.11 -6.27
CA GLN A 68 -13.04 -7.95 -5.28
C GLN A 68 -12.64 -7.55 -3.85
N SER A 69 -13.48 -7.91 -2.89
CA SER A 69 -13.21 -7.64 -1.48
C SER A 69 -12.69 -8.88 -0.76
N LEU A 70 -11.70 -8.67 0.08
CA LEU A 70 -11.24 -9.61 1.10
C LEU A 70 -11.82 -9.17 2.45
N THR A 71 -12.42 -10.08 3.21
CA THR A 71 -12.86 -9.79 4.59
C THR A 71 -11.96 -10.53 5.56
N ILE A 72 -11.26 -9.78 6.40
CA ILE A 72 -10.37 -10.33 7.44
C ILE A 72 -10.80 -9.85 8.81
N ARG A 73 -10.48 -10.63 9.83
CA ARG A 73 -10.80 -10.31 11.20
C ARG A 73 -9.57 -9.76 11.90
N LEU A 74 -9.60 -8.46 12.19
CA LEU A 74 -8.47 -7.75 12.81
C LEU A 74 -8.83 -7.23 14.19
N GLU A 75 -7.81 -7.12 15.02
CA GLU A 75 -7.92 -6.48 16.31
C GLU A 75 -8.17 -4.97 16.16
N ARG A 76 -9.22 -4.44 16.80
CA ARG A 76 -9.57 -3.02 16.66
C ARG A 76 -8.44 -2.10 17.11
N GLY A 77 -8.03 -1.18 16.24
CA GLY A 77 -6.95 -0.22 16.50
C GLY A 77 -5.53 -0.79 16.46
N TYR A 78 -5.36 -2.12 16.38
CA TYR A 78 -4.04 -2.73 16.24
C TYR A 78 -3.49 -2.47 14.84
N ARG A 79 -2.40 -1.72 14.74
CA ARG A 79 -1.88 -1.27 13.44
C ARG A 79 -1.28 -2.44 12.68
N GLN A 80 -1.61 -2.55 11.40
CA GLN A 80 -1.10 -3.62 10.54
C GLN A 80 -0.88 -3.14 9.11
N ALA A 81 0.17 -3.66 8.47
CA ALA A 81 0.46 -3.47 7.07
C ALA A 81 0.12 -4.77 6.31
N ILE A 82 -0.73 -4.66 5.30
CA ILE A 82 -1.16 -5.78 4.46
C ILE A 82 -0.71 -5.49 3.04
N LEU A 83 0.06 -6.40 2.44
CA LEU A 83 0.49 -6.29 1.05
C LEU A 83 -0.42 -7.11 0.15
N PHE A 84 -0.81 -6.52 -0.98
CA PHE A 84 -1.51 -7.16 -2.08
C PHE A 84 -0.50 -7.36 -3.21
N GLN A 85 0.21 -8.49 -3.17
CA GLN A 85 1.26 -8.82 -4.15
C GLN A 85 0.62 -9.43 -5.40
N PRO A 86 0.77 -8.82 -6.59
CA PRO A 86 0.40 -9.47 -7.84
C PRO A 86 1.02 -10.87 -7.94
N VAL A 87 0.24 -11.85 -8.40
CA VAL A 87 0.73 -13.22 -8.64
C VAL A 87 1.16 -13.42 -10.11
N ALA A 88 1.79 -14.55 -10.41
CA ALA A 88 2.20 -14.90 -11.77
C ALA A 88 1.03 -14.74 -12.78
N PRO A 89 1.27 -14.14 -13.96
CA PRO A 89 2.57 -13.81 -14.55
C PRO A 89 3.13 -12.40 -14.20
N TYR A 90 2.55 -11.72 -13.21
CA TYR A 90 2.82 -10.32 -12.84
C TYR A 90 3.53 -10.16 -11.49
N ASP A 91 4.11 -11.22 -10.94
CA ASP A 91 4.82 -11.25 -9.66
C ASP A 91 6.04 -10.32 -9.58
N TRP A 92 6.52 -9.83 -10.71
CA TRP A 92 7.55 -8.79 -10.81
C TRP A 92 7.03 -7.36 -10.54
N CYS A 93 5.72 -7.14 -10.62
CA CYS A 93 5.11 -5.85 -10.32
C CYS A 93 5.15 -5.55 -8.82
N LYS A 94 5.31 -4.26 -8.47
CA LYS A 94 5.28 -3.79 -7.09
C LYS A 94 3.89 -3.96 -6.49
N PRO A 95 3.80 -4.39 -5.21
CA PRO A 95 2.53 -4.65 -4.56
C PRO A 95 1.78 -3.34 -4.27
N ALA A 96 0.46 -3.47 -4.17
CA ALA A 96 -0.35 -2.49 -3.44
C ALA A 96 -0.33 -2.81 -1.94
N GLY A 97 -0.86 -1.90 -1.13
CA GLY A 97 -0.92 -2.06 0.31
C GLY A 97 -2.21 -1.56 0.91
N PHE A 98 -2.47 -2.01 2.13
CA PHE A 98 -3.50 -1.49 3.02
C PHE A 98 -2.89 -1.33 4.41
N LEU A 99 -2.93 -0.12 4.94
CA LEU A 99 -2.45 0.23 6.26
C LEU A 99 -3.63 0.35 7.22
N TYR A 100 -3.88 -0.66 8.01
CA TYR A 100 -4.93 -0.62 9.01
C TYR A 100 -4.44 0.11 10.28
N PRO A 101 -5.22 1.03 10.88
CA PRO A 101 -6.54 1.52 10.47
C PRO A 101 -6.50 2.77 9.58
N PHE A 102 -5.34 3.20 9.10
CA PHE A 102 -5.15 4.46 8.36
C PHE A 102 -5.87 4.53 7.02
N ASP A 103 -6.01 3.41 6.32
CA ASP A 103 -6.67 3.28 5.02
C ASP A 103 -8.16 2.89 5.13
N VAL A 104 -8.70 2.82 6.36
CA VAL A 104 -10.13 2.61 6.59
C VAL A 104 -10.89 3.87 6.21
N GLU A 105 -11.96 3.71 5.44
CA GLU A 105 -12.84 4.80 5.06
C GLU A 105 -13.53 5.38 6.30
N PRO A 106 -13.67 6.70 6.42
CA PRO A 106 -14.46 7.30 7.49
C PRO A 106 -15.89 6.77 7.43
N GLY A 107 -16.33 6.04 8.47
CA GLY A 107 -17.68 5.49 8.52
C GLY A 107 -18.74 6.58 8.56
N SER A 108 -19.83 6.43 7.79
CA SER A 108 -20.97 7.35 7.79
C SER A 108 -21.87 7.18 9.01
N ASP A 109 -21.84 6.01 9.68
CA ASP A 109 -22.77 5.66 10.76
C ASP A 109 -22.07 5.07 11.99
N PHE A 110 -22.35 5.67 13.15
CA PHE A 110 -21.65 5.42 14.42
C PHE A 110 -21.84 4.01 14.99
N VAL A 111 -22.87 3.28 14.53
CA VAL A 111 -23.27 1.97 15.09
C VAL A 111 -22.63 0.79 14.33
N ASP A 112 -22.53 0.86 13.00
CA ASP A 112 -21.91 -0.20 12.19
C ASP A 112 -20.38 -0.14 12.20
N ALA A 113 -19.82 1.06 12.40
CA ALA A 113 -18.38 1.30 12.51
C ALA A 113 -17.72 0.57 13.70
N TRP A 114 -18.51 0.07 14.65
CA TRP A 114 -17.99 -0.66 15.81
C TRP A 114 -17.65 -2.13 15.53
N TRP A 115 -18.31 -2.75 14.55
CA TRP A 115 -18.20 -4.19 14.27
C TRP A 115 -17.60 -4.49 12.91
N SER A 116 -17.68 -3.54 11.98
CA SER A 116 -17.13 -3.67 10.65
C SER A 116 -16.45 -2.39 10.19
N ALA A 117 -15.40 -2.54 9.39
CA ALA A 117 -14.69 -1.44 8.75
C ALA A 117 -14.51 -1.76 7.26
N THR A 118 -14.62 -0.73 6.42
CA THR A 118 -14.36 -0.84 4.98
C THR A 118 -13.15 0.00 4.60
N GLY A 119 -12.39 -0.43 3.61
CA GLY A 119 -11.29 0.34 3.08
C GLY A 119 -10.83 -0.21 1.74
N LYS A 120 -9.89 0.51 1.12
CA LYS A 120 -9.37 0.15 -0.21
C LYS A 120 -7.87 0.04 -0.16
N ALA A 121 -7.35 -1.08 -0.65
CA ALA A 121 -5.92 -1.19 -0.89
C ALA A 121 -5.51 -0.27 -2.04
N SER A 122 -4.33 0.31 -1.95
CA SER A 122 -3.82 1.26 -2.93
C SER A 122 -2.34 1.05 -3.24
N PHE A 123 -1.92 1.39 -4.46
CA PHE A 123 -0.51 1.38 -4.82
C PHE A 123 0.30 2.44 -4.07
N GLY A 124 -0.33 3.53 -3.63
CA GLY A 124 0.31 4.53 -2.76
C GLY A 124 0.67 3.97 -1.38
N SER A 125 -0.22 3.17 -0.80
CA SER A 125 0.01 2.50 0.48
C SER A 125 0.95 1.30 0.36
N GLY A 126 1.16 0.76 -0.85
CA GLY A 126 2.04 -0.40 -1.10
C GLY A 126 3.47 -0.20 -0.64
N TYR A 127 4.05 0.97 -0.93
CA TYR A 127 5.41 1.28 -0.50
C TYR A 127 5.52 1.39 1.02
N ALA A 128 4.59 2.11 1.66
CA ALA A 128 4.54 2.27 3.11
C ALA A 128 4.39 0.91 3.83
N ALA A 129 3.52 0.04 3.32
CA ALA A 129 3.33 -1.31 3.84
C ALA A 129 4.61 -2.16 3.69
N ALA A 130 5.31 -2.06 2.55
CA ALA A 130 6.57 -2.77 2.36
C ALA A 130 7.69 -2.26 3.28
N VAL A 131 7.75 -0.95 3.57
CA VAL A 131 8.66 -0.38 4.56
C VAL A 131 8.33 -0.87 5.97
N ALA A 132 7.05 -0.94 6.32
CA ALA A 132 6.61 -1.47 7.61
C ALA A 132 7.07 -2.93 7.79
N LEU A 133 6.82 -3.80 6.81
CA LEU A 133 7.29 -5.20 6.87
C LEU A 133 8.83 -5.32 6.89
N ALA A 134 9.55 -4.40 6.24
CA ALA A 134 11.01 -4.37 6.31
C ALA A 134 11.51 -4.02 7.73
N LEU A 135 10.83 -3.12 8.44
CA LEU A 135 11.11 -2.82 9.85
C LEU A 135 10.83 -4.04 10.75
N GLU A 136 9.72 -4.76 10.53
CA GLU A 136 9.41 -5.99 11.28
C GLU A 136 10.47 -7.06 11.08
N ARG A 137 10.90 -7.29 9.83
CA ARG A 137 11.96 -8.24 9.49
C ARG A 137 13.31 -7.87 10.11
N ALA A 138 13.55 -6.57 10.34
CA ALA A 138 14.72 -6.08 11.06
C ALA A 138 14.59 -6.18 12.59
N GLY A 139 13.48 -6.69 13.13
CA GLY A 139 13.25 -6.88 14.56
C GLY A 139 12.67 -5.65 15.27
N TYR A 140 12.15 -4.67 14.53
CA TYR A 140 11.57 -3.45 15.09
C TYR A 140 10.05 -3.44 14.93
N HIS A 141 9.37 -2.79 15.88
CA HIS A 141 7.94 -2.52 15.76
C HIS A 141 7.72 -1.33 14.80
N PRO A 142 7.09 -1.51 13.62
CA PRO A 142 7.07 -0.50 12.54
C PRO A 142 6.42 0.81 12.96
N TRP A 143 5.44 0.70 13.84
CA TRP A 143 4.60 1.81 14.28
C TRP A 143 5.30 2.74 15.29
N ASN A 144 6.56 2.46 15.62
CA ASN A 144 7.44 3.42 16.29
C ASN A 144 7.82 4.60 15.38
N TRP A 145 7.61 4.45 14.06
CA TRP A 145 7.77 5.51 13.06
C TRP A 145 6.44 5.80 12.38
N PRO A 146 6.24 7.03 11.85
CA PRO A 146 5.02 7.41 11.15
C PRO A 146 5.03 6.90 9.70
N VAL A 147 5.08 5.58 9.52
CA VAL A 147 5.17 4.92 8.20
C VAL A 147 3.97 5.22 7.31
N GLU A 148 2.80 5.48 7.90
CA GLU A 148 1.58 5.88 7.18
C GLU A 148 1.78 7.16 6.38
N LYS A 149 2.68 8.05 6.82
CA LYS A 149 2.98 9.28 6.09
C LYS A 149 3.62 9.01 4.74
N LEU A 150 4.27 7.85 4.53
CA LEU A 150 4.85 7.47 3.25
C LEU A 150 3.79 7.18 2.17
N ALA A 151 2.56 6.90 2.56
CA ALA A 151 1.44 6.70 1.64
C ALA A 151 0.80 8.02 1.18
N ASN A 152 1.28 9.18 1.66
CA ASN A 152 0.69 10.48 1.37
C ASN A 152 0.80 10.80 -0.15
N PRO A 153 -0.34 11.02 -0.85
CA PRO A 153 -0.34 11.33 -2.27
C PRO A 153 0.50 12.56 -2.67
N GLY A 154 0.63 13.54 -1.78
CA GLY A 154 1.46 14.73 -1.98
C GLY A 154 2.96 14.43 -2.04
N LEU A 155 3.41 13.33 -1.41
CA LEU A 155 4.81 12.86 -1.48
C LEU A 155 5.08 12.06 -2.75
N ILE A 156 4.07 11.34 -3.22
CA ILE A 156 4.12 10.43 -4.36
C ILE A 156 3.88 11.18 -5.69
N LYS A 157 3.40 12.42 -5.62
CA LYS A 157 3.14 13.24 -6.81
C LYS A 157 4.42 13.46 -7.64
N HIS A 158 4.51 12.77 -8.78
CA HIS A 158 5.66 12.76 -9.70
C HIS A 158 6.96 12.19 -9.11
N ARG A 159 6.85 11.35 -8.07
CA ARG A 159 7.96 10.66 -7.42
C ARG A 159 7.58 9.21 -7.23
N ASP A 160 8.33 8.31 -7.84
CA ASP A 160 8.15 6.89 -7.58
C ASP A 160 8.98 6.48 -6.35
N PRO A 161 8.35 6.21 -5.20
CA PRO A 161 9.08 5.87 -3.98
C PRO A 161 9.82 4.53 -4.12
N TRP A 162 9.41 3.66 -5.06
CA TRP A 162 10.04 2.35 -5.28
C TRP A 162 11.46 2.43 -5.85
N THR A 163 11.90 3.61 -6.31
CA THR A 163 13.30 3.87 -6.68
C THR A 163 14.25 3.78 -5.49
N LEU A 164 13.75 4.00 -4.27
CA LEU A 164 14.44 3.67 -3.03
C LEU A 164 13.89 2.32 -2.53
N PRO A 165 14.72 1.27 -2.38
CA PRO A 165 14.22 0.00 -1.87
C PRO A 165 13.63 0.14 -0.44
N PRO A 166 12.51 -0.54 -0.11
CA PRO A 166 11.86 -0.41 1.20
C PRO A 166 12.77 -0.71 2.40
N TRP A 167 13.68 -1.69 2.27
CA TRP A 167 14.67 -2.01 3.30
C TRP A 167 15.65 -0.85 3.55
N SER A 168 16.03 -0.12 2.50
CA SER A 168 16.92 1.05 2.63
C SER A 168 16.21 2.22 3.31
N ALA A 169 14.92 2.43 3.01
CA ALA A 169 14.11 3.40 3.72
C ALA A 169 13.92 3.03 5.20
N ALA A 170 13.69 1.74 5.50
CA ALA A 170 13.61 1.24 6.87
C ALA A 170 14.91 1.48 7.66
N GLU A 171 16.07 1.14 7.10
CA GLU A 171 17.38 1.43 7.72
C GLU A 171 17.57 2.91 8.03
N ARG A 172 17.19 3.79 7.10
CA ARG A 172 17.29 5.24 7.29
C ARG A 172 16.31 5.76 8.35
N LEU A 173 15.12 5.17 8.46
CA LEU A 173 14.18 5.48 9.55
C LEU A 173 14.76 5.09 10.91
N ILE A 174 15.35 3.89 11.01
CA ILE A 174 16.01 3.40 12.23
C ILE A 174 17.15 4.33 12.67
N ARG A 175 17.95 4.82 11.71
CA ARG A 175 19.07 5.74 11.98
C ARG A 175 18.64 7.20 12.21
N GLY A 176 17.37 7.55 12.02
CA GLY A 176 16.91 8.93 12.08
C GLY A 176 17.38 9.81 10.90
N GLU A 177 17.81 9.19 9.81
CA GLU A 177 18.37 9.84 8.62
C GLU A 177 17.36 10.00 7.48
N PHE A 178 16.13 9.51 7.67
CA PHE A 178 15.10 9.54 6.64
C PHE A 178 14.68 10.98 6.32
N ARG A 179 14.68 11.32 5.03
CA ARG A 179 14.20 12.60 4.50
C ARG A 179 13.35 12.37 3.26
N LEU A 180 12.28 13.15 3.10
CA LEU A 180 11.42 13.07 1.91
C LEU A 180 12.15 13.43 0.61
N SER A 181 13.24 14.20 0.71
CA SER A 181 14.12 14.50 -0.43
C SER A 181 14.83 13.27 -0.99
N LEU A 182 14.78 12.12 -0.30
CA LEU A 182 15.32 10.85 -0.79
C LEU A 182 14.52 10.25 -1.94
N PHE A 183 13.27 10.68 -2.15
CA PHE A 183 12.50 10.30 -3.33
C PHE A 183 12.76 11.31 -4.45
N PRO A 184 13.57 10.97 -5.45
CA PRO A 184 13.92 11.91 -6.51
C PRO A 184 12.69 12.25 -7.36
N SER A 185 12.60 13.50 -7.80
CA SER A 185 11.61 13.91 -8.79
C SER A 185 11.97 13.34 -10.15
N ALA A 186 10.96 12.91 -10.91
CA ALA A 186 11.13 12.53 -12.30
C ALA A 186 11.49 13.75 -13.16
N LYS A 187 12.63 13.67 -13.87
CA LYS A 187 13.20 14.78 -14.67
C LYS A 187 13.87 14.33 -15.96
N THR A 188 14.23 13.06 -16.07
CA THR A 188 14.98 12.51 -17.20
C THR A 188 14.01 11.88 -18.19
N VAL A 189 14.02 12.32 -19.44
CA VAL A 189 13.21 11.70 -20.49
C VAL A 189 13.94 10.48 -21.03
N PHE A 190 13.24 9.36 -21.15
CA PHE A 190 13.73 8.13 -21.76
C PHE A 190 12.72 7.62 -22.79
N GLU A 191 13.21 7.30 -23.99
CA GLU A 191 12.41 6.73 -25.07
C GLU A 191 12.36 5.21 -24.92
N LEU A 192 11.16 4.67 -24.72
CA LEU A 192 10.96 3.23 -24.68
C LEU A 192 11.13 2.64 -26.08
N PRO A 193 11.66 1.41 -26.20
CA PRO A 193 11.78 0.74 -27.49
C PRO A 193 10.44 0.51 -28.18
N ASP A 194 10.42 0.53 -29.52
CA ASP A 194 9.21 0.38 -30.33
C ASP A 194 8.56 -1.02 -30.28
N GLU A 195 9.25 -2.02 -29.72
CA GLU A 195 8.84 -3.44 -29.77
C GLU A 195 7.70 -3.85 -28.81
N GLY A 196 6.82 -2.92 -28.42
CA GLY A 196 5.55 -3.23 -27.76
C GLY A 196 5.16 -2.26 -26.65
N PRO A 197 4.00 -2.48 -26.01
CA PRO A 197 3.68 -1.77 -24.78
C PRO A 197 4.63 -2.22 -23.68
N TRP A 198 5.39 -1.29 -23.13
CA TRP A 198 6.26 -1.51 -21.99
C TRP A 198 5.54 -1.09 -20.71
N TRP A 199 5.17 -2.07 -19.89
CA TRP A 199 4.55 -1.83 -18.58
C TRP A 199 5.64 -1.62 -17.53
N PRO A 200 5.58 -0.57 -16.70
CA PRO A 200 6.51 -0.38 -15.59
C PRO A 200 6.25 -1.38 -14.46
N GLU A 201 7.28 -1.73 -13.68
CA GLU A 201 7.11 -2.58 -12.48
C GLU A 201 6.29 -1.89 -11.39
N SER A 202 6.34 -0.56 -11.35
CA SER A 202 5.65 0.26 -10.37
C SER A 202 4.43 0.92 -10.99
N ALA A 203 3.29 0.78 -10.33
CA ALA A 203 2.04 1.46 -10.66
C ALA A 203 2.12 2.99 -10.51
N LEU A 204 3.15 3.48 -9.81
CA LEU A 204 3.38 4.90 -9.51
C LEU A 204 4.36 5.55 -10.51
N CYS A 205 4.95 4.76 -11.41
CA CYS A 205 5.71 5.29 -12.53
C CYS A 205 4.78 6.17 -13.38
N PRO A 206 5.18 7.38 -13.78
CA PRO A 206 4.37 8.23 -14.64
C PRO A 206 3.97 7.51 -15.94
N PRO A 207 2.75 7.73 -16.46
CA PRO A 207 2.36 7.20 -17.75
C PRO A 207 3.26 7.77 -18.86
N PRO A 208 3.34 7.09 -20.03
CA PRO A 208 3.98 7.65 -21.20
C PRO A 208 3.41 9.04 -21.53
N LEU A 209 4.28 9.97 -21.92
CA LEU A 209 3.87 11.27 -22.40
C LEU A 209 3.10 11.06 -23.71
N ALA A 210 1.79 11.30 -23.67
CA ALA A 210 0.93 11.14 -24.83
C ALA A 210 1.18 12.29 -25.82
N GLU A 211 2.19 12.16 -26.67
CA GLU A 211 2.33 12.96 -27.89
C GLU A 211 2.50 12.06 -29.12
N ALA A 212 1.50 12.18 -30.00
CA ALA A 212 1.48 11.82 -31.42
C ALA A 212 1.73 10.35 -31.82
N GLU A 213 0.63 9.61 -31.96
CA GLU A 213 0.26 8.60 -32.99
C GLU A 213 1.29 7.64 -33.65
N LYS A 214 2.62 7.70 -33.47
CA LYS A 214 3.58 6.78 -34.11
C LYS A 214 5.05 6.89 -33.64
N ALA A 215 5.38 7.66 -32.61
CA ALA A 215 6.75 7.76 -32.10
C ALA A 215 6.89 7.00 -30.76
N ALA A 216 8.06 6.40 -30.54
CA ALA A 216 8.48 5.72 -29.32
C ALA A 216 7.85 6.32 -28.04
N ALA A 217 7.23 5.47 -27.21
CA ALA A 217 6.60 5.91 -25.97
C ALA A 217 7.67 6.51 -25.04
N SER A 218 7.62 7.83 -24.80
CA SER A 218 8.56 8.49 -23.90
C SER A 218 8.05 8.48 -22.46
N VAL A 219 8.94 8.17 -21.51
CA VAL A 219 8.66 8.19 -20.07
C VAL A 219 9.57 9.17 -19.36
N MET A 220 9.05 9.82 -18.32
CA MET A 220 9.84 10.70 -17.47
C MET A 220 10.26 9.94 -16.21
N LEU A 221 11.55 9.67 -16.07
CA LEU A 221 12.16 8.88 -15.01
C LEU A 221 12.84 9.77 -13.96
N SER A 222 12.80 9.31 -12.71
CA SER A 222 13.61 9.85 -11.62
C SER A 222 14.93 9.12 -11.52
N GLU A 223 15.88 9.62 -10.72
CA GLU A 223 17.07 8.84 -10.38
C GLU A 223 16.69 7.50 -9.71
N GLY A 224 17.50 6.48 -9.95
CA GLY A 224 17.27 5.12 -9.46
C GLY A 224 17.09 4.09 -10.58
N LEU A 225 16.64 2.90 -10.20
CA LEU A 225 16.41 1.78 -11.10
C LEU A 225 14.92 1.69 -11.43
N HIS A 226 14.62 1.56 -12.71
CA HIS A 226 13.27 1.38 -13.25
C HIS A 226 13.24 0.11 -14.09
N THR A 227 12.27 -0.75 -13.85
CA THR A 227 12.08 -1.99 -14.62
C THR A 227 10.80 -1.88 -15.43
N PHE A 228 10.85 -2.29 -16.68
CA PHE A 228 9.70 -2.42 -17.56
C PHE A 228 9.62 -3.83 -18.13
N SER A 229 8.42 -4.27 -18.54
CA SER A 229 8.23 -5.51 -19.28
C SER A 229 7.23 -5.34 -20.40
N ASN A 230 7.48 -6.01 -21.53
CA ASN A 230 6.51 -6.18 -22.63
C ASN A 230 5.91 -7.59 -22.67
N GLY A 231 6.09 -8.38 -21.60
CA GLY A 231 5.65 -9.76 -21.49
C GLY A 231 6.65 -10.81 -22.02
N LYS A 232 7.59 -10.43 -22.89
CA LYS A 232 8.65 -11.32 -23.42
C LYS A 232 10.02 -11.03 -22.83
N GLU A 233 10.27 -9.77 -22.49
CA GLU A 233 11.54 -9.29 -21.97
C GLU A 233 11.33 -8.28 -20.85
N PHE A 234 12.40 -8.07 -20.11
CA PHE A 234 12.55 -7.01 -19.14
C PHE A 234 13.55 -5.98 -19.67
N LEU A 235 13.21 -4.71 -19.49
CA LEU A 235 14.05 -3.56 -19.75
C LEU A 235 14.34 -2.88 -18.42
N CYS A 236 15.60 -2.89 -18.01
CA CYS A 236 16.07 -2.20 -16.81
C CYS A 236 16.75 -0.90 -17.24
N VAL A 237 16.27 0.22 -16.70
CA VAL A 237 16.82 1.56 -16.94
C VAL A 237 17.29 2.11 -15.61
N LYS A 238 18.60 2.34 -15.48
CA LYS A 238 19.19 3.03 -14.32
C LYS A 238 19.48 4.47 -14.71
N VAL A 239 18.95 5.41 -13.93
CA VAL A 239 19.26 6.85 -14.05
C VAL A 239 20.13 7.24 -12.86
N GLU A 240 21.34 7.73 -13.12
CA GLU A 240 22.30 8.13 -12.08
C GLU A 240 23.02 9.41 -12.51
N ALA A 241 22.90 10.48 -11.72
CA ALA A 241 23.50 11.77 -12.01
C ALA A 241 23.16 12.34 -13.42
N GLY A 242 21.97 12.02 -13.93
CA GLY A 242 21.50 12.41 -15.27
C GLY A 242 21.96 11.49 -16.40
N GLU A 243 22.82 10.51 -16.15
CA GLU A 243 23.22 9.49 -17.11
C GLU A 243 22.22 8.33 -17.13
N ILE A 244 22.02 7.73 -18.31
CA ILE A 244 21.08 6.62 -18.53
C ILE A 244 21.87 5.37 -18.89
N PHE A 245 21.66 4.31 -18.11
CA PHE A 245 22.22 2.99 -18.37
C PHE A 245 21.07 2.01 -18.63
N VAL A 246 21.16 1.28 -19.73
CA VAL A 246 20.09 0.39 -20.20
C VAL A 246 20.57 -1.04 -20.28
N GLN A 247 19.79 -1.96 -19.74
CA GLN A 247 20.00 -3.40 -19.87
C GLN A 247 18.69 -4.08 -20.29
N ARG A 248 18.76 -4.97 -21.29
CA ARG A 248 17.64 -5.84 -21.68
C ARG A 248 17.92 -7.27 -21.26
N ARG A 249 16.87 -7.99 -20.85
CA ARG A 249 16.93 -9.40 -20.47
C ARG A 249 15.68 -10.11 -20.95
N ALA A 250 15.81 -11.23 -21.65
CA ALA A 250 14.67 -12.09 -21.95
C ALA A 250 14.01 -12.58 -20.64
N LYS A 251 12.68 -12.61 -20.60
CA LYS A 251 11.95 -13.29 -19.51
C LYS A 251 12.21 -14.78 -19.74
N GLY A 252 13.08 -15.36 -18.93
CA GLY A 252 13.62 -16.70 -19.15
C GLY A 252 12.54 -17.73 -19.48
N LEU A 253 12.83 -18.59 -20.46
CA LEU A 253 12.17 -19.87 -20.69
C LEU A 253 12.24 -20.75 -19.44
#